data_AF-A0A7I8JGW7-F1
#
_entry.id   AF-A0A7I8JGW7-F1
#
_cell.length_a   1.000
_cell.length_b   1.000
_cell.length_c   1.000
_cell.angle_alpha   90.00
_cell.angle_beta   90.00
_cell.angle_gamma   90.00
#
_symmetry.space_group_name_H-M   'P 1'
#
loop_
_entity.id
_entity.type
_entity.pdbx_description
1 polymer ?
#
loop_
_entity_poly.entity_id
_entity_poly.type
_entity_poly.pdbx_seq_one_letter_code
_entity_poly.pdbx_strand_id
1 'polypeptide(L)'
;MLSMACRIRGIRSISAVFILFSFLHLACELSEAADTLIQGESLRDGETLISSNQVFELGFFTPAGGNSSARYVGIWYYGLPSLTVVWVGNRNHPISGNSSRLTFADDGNLVIASGAGDPIRITNSSAATGNSTLQLATPATSSSTPAWGTPSSGSGSTTPPTPSSRDEAHRGPEQSEEPPPPVVEDCRRSGGGEYSLGLDPEGSGQVFIWRGETPHWRSGQWNGRIFIGVNVRPLSLYGFNLIPNDEGTMVLTFTEYNSSLFRFVLKPEGRLNVSHLVNGTKYWTPAFSLPSSECEFYNKCGNNAQCVLSTDASGGAACECLRGFRPLAEAEWAAGNWTGGCVRRTPLRCGLNATEQEAAAEDGFTAVNGLNLPDFSTWERSSTEASSCADICLSNCSCTAYAFVNQLGCLVWSTPLADIHQFTSTQYVLYLKLAGSELRERTGLGPSLFFSMPLSFI
;
A
#
# COMPACT_ATOMS: atom_id res chain seq x y z
N MET A 1 -31.71 -94.25 -2.21
CA MET A 1 -32.04 -93.86 -0.82
C MET A 1 -32.03 -92.34 -0.75
N LEU A 2 -33.18 -91.76 -0.35
CA LEU A 2 -33.47 -90.41 0.20
C LEU A 2 -32.72 -89.17 -0.35
N SER A 3 -33.43 -88.23 -1.00
CA SER A 3 -34.07 -87.00 -0.42
C SER A 3 -33.11 -85.79 -0.53
N MET A 4 -33.45 -84.54 -0.84
CA MET A 4 -34.68 -83.76 -0.78
C MET A 4 -34.51 -82.50 -1.65
N ALA A 5 -35.61 -81.92 -2.12
CA ALA A 5 -35.63 -80.65 -2.84
C ALA A 5 -35.28 -79.45 -1.94
N CYS A 6 -34.63 -78.42 -2.49
CA CYS A 6 -34.68 -77.06 -1.95
C CYS A 6 -34.99 -76.08 -3.09
N ARG A 7 -36.24 -75.58 -3.12
CA ARG A 7 -36.62 -74.39 -3.89
C ARG A 7 -36.11 -73.18 -3.12
N ILE A 8 -35.26 -72.35 -3.74
CA ILE A 8 -35.00 -70.99 -3.25
C ILE A 8 -35.64 -70.02 -4.24
N ARG A 9 -36.66 -69.34 -3.73
CA ARG A 9 -37.41 -68.28 -4.38
C ARG A 9 -36.79 -66.96 -3.96
N GLY A 10 -36.39 -66.16 -4.93
CA GLY A 10 -36.26 -64.70 -4.82
C GLY A 10 -35.05 -64.18 -4.06
N ILE A 11 -34.10 -63.60 -4.79
CA ILE A 11 -33.28 -62.51 -4.27
C ILE A 11 -33.42 -61.34 -5.25
N ARG A 12 -34.38 -60.46 -4.96
CA ARG A 12 -34.58 -59.12 -5.57
C ARG A 12 -33.48 -58.13 -5.13
N SER A 13 -32.23 -58.58 -4.91
CA SER A 13 -31.22 -57.79 -4.21
C SER A 13 -30.13 -57.19 -5.10
N ILE A 14 -29.98 -57.64 -6.35
CA ILE A 14 -28.97 -57.04 -7.26
C ILE A 14 -29.45 -55.65 -7.72
N SER A 15 -30.74 -55.49 -8.04
CA SER A 15 -31.31 -54.16 -8.35
C SER A 15 -31.23 -53.20 -7.16
N ALA A 16 -31.40 -53.68 -5.92
CA ALA A 16 -31.32 -52.82 -4.74
C ALA A 16 -29.90 -52.28 -4.50
N VAL A 17 -28.86 -53.08 -4.77
CA VAL A 17 -27.45 -52.65 -4.65
C VAL A 17 -27.06 -51.67 -5.75
N PHE A 18 -27.50 -51.89 -7.00
CA PHE A 18 -27.30 -50.94 -8.08
C PHE A 18 -28.07 -49.63 -7.85
N ILE A 19 -29.31 -49.70 -7.34
CA ILE A 19 -30.08 -48.51 -6.97
C ILE A 19 -29.38 -47.77 -5.82
N LEU A 20 -28.85 -48.46 -4.80
CA LEU A 20 -28.11 -47.84 -3.71
C LEU A 20 -26.81 -47.17 -4.20
N PHE A 21 -26.07 -47.81 -5.12
CA PHE A 21 -24.86 -47.24 -5.73
C PHE A 21 -25.18 -46.06 -6.66
N SER A 22 -26.30 -46.12 -7.38
CA SER A 22 -26.82 -45.00 -8.17
C SER A 22 -27.32 -43.85 -7.29
N PHE A 23 -27.94 -44.12 -6.14
CA PHE A 23 -28.30 -43.10 -5.14
C PHE A 23 -27.06 -42.53 -4.42
N LEU A 24 -25.98 -43.30 -4.25
CA LEU A 24 -24.69 -42.80 -3.76
C LEU A 24 -23.91 -42.03 -4.83
N HIS A 25 -24.08 -42.33 -6.12
CA HIS A 25 -23.58 -41.51 -7.23
C HIS A 25 -24.43 -40.25 -7.46
N LEU A 26 -25.74 -40.29 -7.19
CA LEU A 26 -26.63 -39.13 -7.28
C LEU A 26 -26.56 -38.23 -6.03
N ALA A 27 -26.27 -38.79 -4.85
CA ALA A 27 -25.96 -38.03 -3.63
C ALA A 27 -24.52 -37.46 -3.65
N CYS A 28 -23.73 -37.81 -4.66
CA CYS A 28 -22.43 -37.23 -4.98
C CYS A 28 -22.51 -36.47 -6.32
N GLU A 29 -23.63 -35.79 -6.58
CA GLU A 29 -23.48 -34.51 -7.26
C GLU A 29 -22.72 -33.64 -6.26
N LEU A 30 -21.44 -33.41 -6.54
CA LEU A 30 -20.66 -32.39 -5.90
C LEU A 30 -21.54 -31.14 -5.86
N SER A 31 -22.04 -30.79 -4.68
CA SER A 31 -22.63 -29.49 -4.44
C SER A 31 -21.50 -28.49 -4.63
N GLU A 32 -21.23 -28.09 -5.88
CA GLU A 32 -20.45 -26.90 -6.14
C GLU A 32 -21.20 -25.77 -5.45
N ALA A 33 -20.56 -25.16 -4.46
CA ALA A 33 -21.13 -23.99 -3.84
C ALA A 33 -21.33 -22.95 -4.94
N ALA A 34 -22.53 -22.39 -5.03
CA ALA A 34 -22.82 -21.35 -5.99
C ALA A 34 -21.86 -20.17 -5.79
N ASP A 35 -21.49 -19.48 -6.87
CA ASP A 35 -20.74 -18.23 -6.81
C ASP A 35 -21.67 -17.02 -6.70
N THR A 36 -22.99 -17.23 -6.72
CA THR A 36 -24.02 -16.21 -6.83
C THR A 36 -25.11 -16.36 -5.76
N LEU A 37 -25.65 -15.23 -5.33
CA LEU A 37 -26.83 -15.13 -4.48
C LEU A 37 -27.78 -14.12 -5.13
N ILE A 38 -29.00 -14.55 -5.44
CA ILE A 38 -30.02 -13.69 -6.08
C ILE A 38 -31.05 -13.18 -5.07
N GLN A 39 -31.69 -12.05 -5.37
CA GLN A 39 -32.75 -11.50 -4.53
C GLN A 39 -33.90 -12.51 -4.34
N GLY A 40 -34.32 -12.68 -3.08
CA GLY A 40 -35.29 -13.70 -2.66
C GLY A 40 -34.63 -14.95 -2.07
N GLU A 41 -33.34 -15.17 -2.33
CA GLU A 41 -32.54 -16.19 -1.65
C GLU A 41 -31.88 -15.63 -0.39
N SER A 42 -31.35 -16.54 0.43
CA SER A 42 -30.59 -16.17 1.60
C SER A 42 -29.49 -17.17 1.88
N LEU A 43 -28.31 -16.69 2.23
CA LEU A 43 -27.22 -17.51 2.74
C LEU A 43 -27.32 -17.59 4.26
N ARG A 44 -27.41 -18.80 4.82
CA ARG A 44 -27.47 -19.07 6.25
C ARG A 44 -26.09 -19.35 6.82
N ASP A 45 -26.02 -19.33 8.14
CA ASP A 45 -24.82 -19.76 8.86
C ASP A 45 -24.50 -21.25 8.57
N GLY A 46 -23.29 -21.49 8.05
CA GLY A 46 -22.83 -22.81 7.61
C GLY A 46 -22.92 -23.03 6.10
N GLU A 47 -23.66 -22.17 5.38
CA GLU A 47 -23.66 -22.11 3.92
C GLU A 47 -22.61 -21.11 3.44
N THR A 48 -22.01 -21.38 2.29
CA THR A 48 -20.99 -20.51 1.69
C THR A 48 -21.19 -20.34 0.19
N LEU A 49 -20.64 -19.26 -0.36
CA LEU A 49 -20.44 -19.08 -1.79
C LEU A 49 -18.96 -19.24 -2.09
N ILE A 50 -18.60 -19.92 -3.17
CA ILE A 50 -17.21 -20.09 -3.62
C ILE A 50 -17.05 -19.39 -4.96
N SER A 51 -15.98 -18.62 -5.13
CA SER A 51 -15.71 -17.93 -6.39
C SER A 51 -15.50 -18.95 -7.51
N SER A 52 -15.87 -18.61 -8.75
CA SER A 52 -15.80 -19.54 -9.89
C SER A 52 -14.39 -20.12 -10.16
N ASN A 53 -13.33 -19.40 -9.76
CA ASN A 53 -11.95 -19.86 -9.84
C ASN A 53 -11.40 -20.43 -8.51
N GLN A 54 -12.25 -20.62 -7.51
CA GLN A 54 -11.93 -21.25 -6.23
C GLN A 54 -10.80 -20.55 -5.46
N VAL A 55 -10.76 -19.22 -5.50
CA VAL A 55 -9.78 -18.42 -4.74
C VAL A 55 -10.41 -17.87 -3.46
N PHE A 56 -11.67 -17.44 -3.52
CA PHE A 56 -12.37 -16.84 -2.40
C PHE A 56 -13.61 -17.64 -2.02
N GLU A 57 -13.95 -17.56 -0.75
CA GLU A 57 -15.15 -18.11 -0.17
C GLU A 57 -15.80 -17.04 0.72
N LEU A 58 -17.12 -16.92 0.63
CA LEU A 58 -17.93 -15.97 1.39
C LEU A 58 -18.89 -16.72 2.30
N GLY A 59 -19.01 -16.26 3.55
CA GLY A 59 -20.01 -16.80 4.47
C GLY A 59 -19.90 -16.23 5.88
N PHE A 60 -20.53 -16.93 6.83
CA PHE A 60 -20.49 -16.58 8.25
C PHE A 60 -19.32 -17.25 8.96
N PHE A 61 -18.57 -16.50 9.77
CA PHE A 61 -17.44 -17.01 10.53
C PHE A 61 -17.33 -16.37 11.93
N THR A 62 -16.48 -16.96 12.77
CA THR A 62 -16.03 -16.39 14.05
C THR A 62 -14.51 -16.20 13.98
N PRO A 63 -13.98 -15.00 14.25
CA PRO A 63 -12.55 -14.76 14.30
C PRO A 63 -11.85 -15.64 15.35
N ALA A 64 -10.64 -16.11 15.04
CA ALA A 64 -9.82 -16.84 16.01
C ALA A 64 -9.55 -15.99 17.26
N GLY A 65 -9.77 -16.56 18.45
CA GLY A 65 -9.64 -15.83 19.72
C GLY A 65 -10.76 -14.83 20.02
N GLY A 66 -11.77 -14.72 19.15
CA GLY A 66 -12.95 -13.91 19.37
C GLY A 66 -13.98 -14.58 20.28
N ASN A 67 -15.02 -13.82 20.64
CA ASN A 67 -16.16 -14.38 21.35
C ASN A 67 -16.87 -15.42 20.48
N SER A 68 -17.03 -16.66 20.98
CA SER A 68 -17.67 -17.76 20.27
C SER A 68 -19.14 -17.51 19.92
N SER A 69 -19.82 -16.60 20.63
CA SER A 69 -21.19 -16.21 20.32
C SER A 69 -21.28 -15.12 19.24
N ALA A 70 -20.16 -14.46 18.90
CA ALA A 70 -20.11 -13.40 17.90
C ALA A 70 -19.88 -13.97 16.50
N ARG A 71 -20.76 -13.63 15.57
CA ARG A 71 -20.70 -14.00 14.16
C ARG A 71 -20.52 -12.79 13.26
N TYR A 72 -19.78 -13.04 12.19
CA TYR A 72 -19.44 -12.07 11.17
C TYR A 72 -19.66 -12.66 9.79
N VAL A 73 -20.06 -11.83 8.83
CA VAL A 73 -19.99 -12.15 7.40
C VAL A 73 -18.65 -11.68 6.89
N GLY A 74 -17.96 -12.53 6.15
CA GLY A 74 -16.66 -12.19 5.57
C GLY A 74 -16.35 -12.96 4.31
N ILE A 75 -15.24 -12.56 3.69
CA ILE A 75 -14.62 -13.24 2.56
C ILE A 75 -13.24 -13.72 3.03
N TRP A 76 -12.88 -14.95 2.71
CA TRP A 76 -11.58 -15.55 2.99
C TRP A 76 -11.05 -16.34 1.80
N TYR A 77 -9.79 -16.75 1.85
CA TYR A 77 -9.22 -17.62 0.83
C TYR A 77 -9.76 -19.05 0.93
N TYR A 78 -10.29 -19.56 -0.18
CA TYR A 78 -10.82 -20.91 -0.28
C TYR A 78 -9.71 -21.97 -0.22
N GLY A 79 -10.00 -23.10 0.41
CA GLY A 79 -9.12 -24.28 0.41
C GLY A 79 -7.81 -24.14 1.19
N LEU A 80 -7.64 -23.08 2.00
CA LEU A 80 -6.48 -22.93 2.87
C LEU A 80 -6.67 -23.71 4.18
N PRO A 81 -5.59 -24.26 4.77
CA PRO A 81 -5.67 -25.03 6.03
C PRO A 81 -6.05 -24.18 7.24
N SER A 82 -5.96 -22.85 7.15
CA SER A 82 -6.32 -21.93 8.22
C SER A 82 -7.13 -20.77 7.65
N LEU A 83 -8.22 -20.43 8.34
CA LEU A 83 -9.14 -19.37 7.94
C LEU A 83 -8.39 -18.04 7.80
N THR A 84 -8.29 -17.57 6.56
CA THR A 84 -7.56 -16.34 6.23
C THR A 84 -8.51 -15.31 5.64
N VAL A 85 -9.08 -14.49 6.51
CA VAL A 85 -10.07 -13.47 6.16
C VAL A 85 -9.41 -12.28 5.47
N VAL A 86 -10.02 -11.84 4.37
CA VAL A 86 -9.61 -10.66 3.58
C VAL A 86 -10.62 -9.51 3.70
N TRP A 87 -11.88 -9.82 4.01
CA TRP A 87 -12.92 -8.81 4.20
C TRP A 87 -13.95 -9.23 5.26
N VAL A 88 -14.54 -8.25 5.94
CA VAL A 88 -15.56 -8.44 6.99
C VAL A 88 -16.64 -7.38 6.84
N GLY A 89 -17.88 -7.80 6.57
CA GLY A 89 -18.99 -6.88 6.30
C GLY A 89 -19.52 -6.16 7.55
N ASN A 90 -19.68 -6.88 8.66
CA ASN A 90 -20.22 -6.34 9.91
C ASN A 90 -19.14 -6.19 10.99
N ARG A 91 -17.96 -5.68 10.63
CA ARG A 91 -16.79 -5.58 11.51
C ARG A 91 -17.09 -4.89 12.85
N ASN A 92 -17.88 -3.82 12.81
CA ASN A 92 -18.24 -3.01 13.99
C ASN A 92 -19.56 -3.44 14.66
N HIS A 93 -20.30 -4.36 14.04
CA HIS A 93 -21.64 -4.80 14.48
C HIS A 93 -21.70 -6.32 14.52
N PRO A 94 -21.02 -6.97 15.49
CA PRO A 94 -21.06 -8.43 15.64
C PRO A 94 -22.49 -8.91 15.89
N ILE A 95 -22.81 -10.06 15.30
CA ILE A 95 -24.12 -10.70 15.44
C ILE A 95 -24.03 -11.75 16.53
N SER A 96 -25.08 -11.90 17.34
CA SER A 96 -25.14 -12.96 18.34
C SER A 96 -25.83 -14.21 17.79
N GLY A 97 -25.18 -15.37 17.90
CA GLY A 97 -25.73 -16.66 17.49
C GLY A 97 -25.71 -16.90 15.97
N ASN A 98 -26.38 -17.96 15.52
CA ASN A 98 -26.30 -18.52 14.16
C ASN A 98 -27.62 -18.46 13.37
N SER A 99 -28.62 -17.72 13.86
CA SER A 99 -29.95 -17.64 13.24
C SER A 99 -30.06 -16.54 12.18
N SER A 100 -29.00 -15.76 11.98
CA SER A 100 -28.94 -14.69 11.00
C SER A 100 -28.73 -15.22 9.60
N ARG A 101 -29.19 -14.44 8.61
CA ARG A 101 -29.07 -14.77 7.20
C ARG A 101 -28.59 -13.55 6.42
N LEU A 102 -27.72 -13.78 5.44
CA LEU A 102 -27.30 -12.78 4.48
C LEU A 102 -28.27 -12.82 3.30
N THR A 103 -28.90 -11.70 2.98
CA THR A 103 -29.94 -11.62 1.95
C THR A 103 -30.07 -10.18 1.43
N PHE A 104 -30.89 -9.99 0.41
CA PHE A 104 -31.25 -8.67 -0.09
C PHE A 104 -32.50 -8.16 0.61
N ALA A 105 -32.49 -6.89 1.00
CA ALA A 105 -33.69 -6.17 1.42
C ALA A 105 -34.56 -5.82 0.19
N ASP A 106 -35.80 -5.37 0.43
CA ASP A 106 -36.74 -5.00 -0.63
C ASP A 106 -36.24 -3.85 -1.51
N ASP A 107 -35.32 -3.03 -0.98
CA ASP A 107 -34.68 -1.93 -1.69
C ASP A 107 -33.44 -2.35 -2.50
N GLY A 108 -33.14 -3.65 -2.57
CA GLY A 108 -32.00 -4.19 -3.32
C GLY A 108 -30.65 -4.10 -2.60
N ASN A 109 -30.61 -3.61 -1.36
CA ASN A 109 -29.37 -3.61 -0.58
C ASN A 109 -29.09 -4.95 0.08
N LEU A 110 -27.81 -5.33 0.11
CA LEU A 110 -27.34 -6.51 0.82
C LEU A 110 -27.34 -6.22 2.33
N VAL A 111 -28.01 -7.09 3.08
CA VAL A 111 -28.20 -6.96 4.52
C VAL A 111 -27.99 -8.28 5.25
N ILE A 112 -27.66 -8.17 6.53
CA ILE A 112 -27.68 -9.31 7.46
C ILE A 112 -28.95 -9.21 8.29
N ALA A 113 -29.91 -10.08 8.00
CA ALA A 113 -31.18 -10.12 8.70
C ALA A 113 -31.09 -11.06 9.92
N SER A 114 -31.26 -10.48 11.10
CA SER A 114 -31.51 -11.20 12.36
C SER A 114 -33.01 -11.41 12.51
N GLY A 115 -33.45 -12.60 12.96
CA GLY A 115 -34.88 -12.86 13.17
C GLY A 115 -35.55 -11.98 14.24
N ALA A 116 -34.79 -11.25 15.05
CA ALA A 116 -35.29 -10.49 16.20
C ALA A 116 -34.70 -9.07 16.30
N GLY A 117 -34.49 -8.38 15.19
CA GLY A 117 -34.02 -6.98 15.19
C GLY A 117 -33.89 -6.37 13.80
N ASP A 118 -33.50 -5.10 13.77
CA ASP A 118 -33.26 -4.38 12.51
C ASP A 118 -32.09 -5.02 11.73
N PRO A 119 -32.21 -5.13 10.40
CA PRO A 119 -31.17 -5.72 9.58
C PRO A 119 -29.92 -4.84 9.53
N ILE A 120 -28.74 -5.46 9.59
CA ILE A 120 -27.46 -4.76 9.45
C ILE A 120 -27.17 -4.57 7.97
N ARG A 121 -27.11 -3.32 7.50
CA ARG A 121 -26.78 -3.02 6.11
C ARG A 121 -25.29 -3.24 5.83
N ILE A 122 -24.99 -3.95 4.75
CA ILE A 122 -23.63 -4.12 4.22
C ILE A 122 -23.38 -3.12 3.09
N THR A 123 -24.36 -2.95 2.19
CA THR A 123 -24.27 -2.02 1.06
C THR A 123 -25.14 -0.79 1.27
N ASN A 124 -24.78 0.29 0.59
CA ASN A 124 -25.57 1.53 0.55
C ASN A 124 -25.71 1.99 -0.91
N SER A 125 -26.51 1.25 -1.68
CA SER A 125 -26.90 1.59 -3.05
C SER A 125 -28.11 2.52 -3.01
N SER A 126 -28.02 3.63 -3.74
CA SER A 126 -29.12 4.58 -3.96
C SER A 126 -30.09 4.14 -5.06
N ALA A 127 -29.71 3.15 -5.87
CA ALA A 127 -30.54 2.61 -6.93
C ALA A 127 -31.36 1.43 -6.40
N ALA A 128 -32.65 1.64 -6.16
CA ALA A 128 -33.58 0.57 -5.87
C ALA A 128 -33.87 -0.22 -7.15
N THR A 129 -33.29 -1.42 -7.28
CA THR A 129 -33.56 -2.32 -8.39
C THR A 129 -34.25 -3.57 -7.88
N GLY A 130 -35.35 -3.95 -8.54
CA GLY A 130 -35.80 -5.34 -8.50
C GLY A 130 -34.81 -6.20 -9.28
N ASN A 131 -34.48 -7.38 -8.76
CA ASN A 131 -33.50 -8.35 -9.27
C ASN A 131 -32.03 -8.02 -8.95
N SER A 132 -31.74 -7.69 -7.70
CA SER A 132 -30.35 -7.59 -7.24
C SER A 132 -29.67 -8.97 -7.19
N THR A 133 -28.41 -9.02 -7.59
CA THR A 133 -27.58 -10.24 -7.57
C THR A 133 -26.23 -9.92 -6.96
N LEU A 134 -25.79 -10.76 -6.04
CA LEU A 134 -24.42 -10.78 -5.51
C LEU A 134 -23.66 -11.88 -6.25
N GLN A 135 -22.50 -11.56 -6.81
CA GLN A 135 -21.58 -12.55 -7.37
C GLN A 135 -20.22 -12.44 -6.68
N LEU A 136 -19.70 -13.56 -6.17
CA LEU A 136 -18.36 -13.64 -5.61
C LEU A 136 -17.34 -13.82 -6.74
N ALA A 137 -16.91 -12.70 -7.30
CA ALA A 137 -15.90 -12.67 -8.36
C ALA A 137 -14.48 -12.60 -7.80
N THR A 138 -13.51 -13.02 -8.63
CA THR A 138 -12.12 -12.60 -8.48
C THR A 138 -11.78 -11.53 -9.50
N PRO A 139 -10.87 -10.59 -9.18
CA PRO A 139 -10.33 -9.68 -10.19
C PRO A 139 -9.80 -10.50 -11.36
N ALA A 140 -10.31 -10.25 -12.57
CA ALA A 140 -9.84 -10.94 -13.76
C ALA A 140 -8.35 -10.62 -13.95
N THR A 141 -7.53 -11.64 -14.20
CA THR A 141 -6.09 -11.49 -14.52
C THR A 141 -5.81 -10.68 -15.80
N SER A 142 -6.85 -10.12 -16.43
CA SER A 142 -6.79 -9.23 -17.59
C SER A 142 -7.50 -7.87 -17.41
N SER A 143 -7.99 -7.53 -16.21
CA SER A 143 -8.35 -6.15 -15.85
C SER A 143 -7.61 -5.77 -14.57
N SER A 144 -6.64 -4.88 -14.73
CA SER A 144 -5.76 -4.35 -13.70
C SER A 144 -6.52 -3.59 -12.60
N THR A 145 -7.07 -4.30 -11.61
CA THR A 145 -7.51 -3.70 -10.34
C THR A 145 -7.38 -4.69 -9.17
N PRO A 146 -6.23 -4.75 -8.49
CA PRO A 146 -6.24 -5.03 -7.07
C PRO A 146 -6.71 -3.74 -6.41
N ALA A 147 -8.02 -3.62 -6.20
CA ALA A 147 -8.56 -2.58 -5.36
C ALA A 147 -8.05 -2.85 -3.93
N TRP A 148 -7.07 -2.05 -3.49
CA TRP A 148 -6.78 -1.88 -2.09
C TRP A 148 -7.98 -1.17 -1.46
N GLY A 149 -8.93 -1.96 -0.98
CA GLY A 149 -10.12 -1.44 -0.34
C GLY A 149 -10.86 -2.56 0.35
N THR A 150 -11.04 -2.45 1.66
CA THR A 150 -12.29 -2.93 2.23
C THR A 150 -13.41 -2.20 1.47
N PRO A 151 -14.42 -2.88 0.87
CA PRO A 151 -15.59 -2.16 0.41
C PRO A 151 -16.22 -1.45 1.61
N SER A 152 -15.95 -0.15 1.72
CA SER A 152 -16.77 0.77 2.49
C SER A 152 -18.06 0.96 1.72
N SER A 153 -19.15 0.99 2.48
CA SER A 153 -20.41 1.59 2.09
C SER A 153 -20.19 3.04 1.58
N GLY A 154 -20.10 3.19 0.27
CA GLY A 154 -19.99 4.47 -0.42
C GLY A 154 -19.90 4.21 -1.92
N SER A 155 -21.01 4.45 -2.62
CA SER A 155 -21.18 4.55 -4.07
C SER A 155 -19.97 4.20 -4.96
N GLY A 156 -20.02 3.04 -5.61
CA GLY A 156 -19.03 2.63 -6.61
C GLY A 156 -19.34 1.24 -7.14
N SER A 157 -20.43 1.12 -7.91
CA SER A 157 -20.76 -0.09 -8.66
C SER A 157 -19.66 -0.38 -9.68
N THR A 158 -18.82 -1.39 -9.45
CA THR A 158 -18.01 -1.99 -10.51
C THR A 158 -18.96 -2.65 -11.51
N THR A 159 -19.16 -2.01 -12.66
CA THR A 159 -19.96 -2.56 -13.77
C THR A 159 -19.16 -3.63 -14.54
N PRO A 160 -19.81 -4.72 -15.01
CA PRO A 160 -19.19 -5.72 -15.87
C PRO A 160 -19.16 -5.25 -17.35
N PRO A 161 -18.23 -5.75 -18.19
CA PRO A 161 -18.09 -5.31 -19.58
C PRO A 161 -19.01 -6.08 -20.54
N THR A 162 -19.50 -5.40 -21.59
CA THR A 162 -19.71 -5.82 -23.01
C THR A 162 -20.96 -5.15 -23.63
N PRO A 163 -21.12 -5.05 -24.98
CA PRO A 163 -20.19 -5.10 -26.11
C PRO A 163 -20.25 -3.83 -27.02
N SER A 164 -19.37 -3.82 -28.03
CA SER A 164 -19.17 -2.81 -29.08
C SER A 164 -20.41 -2.14 -29.73
N SER A 165 -20.34 -0.82 -29.91
CA SER A 165 -20.71 -0.17 -31.17
C SER A 165 -19.98 1.16 -31.36
N ARG A 166 -19.35 1.26 -32.52
CA ARG A 166 -18.70 2.41 -33.13
C ARG A 166 -19.76 3.48 -33.44
N ASP A 167 -19.53 4.74 -33.10
CA ASP A 167 -19.96 5.88 -33.91
C ASP A 167 -19.18 7.15 -33.53
N GLU A 168 -18.52 7.71 -34.54
CA GLU A 168 -17.86 9.02 -34.51
C GLU A 168 -18.92 10.11 -34.70
N ALA A 169 -18.90 11.20 -33.91
CA ALA A 169 -19.23 12.54 -34.42
C ALA A 169 -18.96 13.70 -33.44
N HIS A 170 -18.03 14.57 -33.88
CA HIS A 170 -18.10 16.05 -33.95
C HIS A 170 -18.09 16.95 -32.69
N ARG A 171 -17.16 17.92 -32.78
CA ARG A 171 -16.82 19.04 -31.86
C ARG A 171 -17.94 20.08 -31.66
N GLY A 172 -17.91 20.70 -30.48
CA GLY A 172 -18.29 22.10 -30.23
C GLY A 172 -17.85 22.54 -28.82
N PRO A 173 -17.27 23.76 -28.62
CA PRO A 173 -16.59 24.14 -27.38
C PRO A 173 -17.51 24.88 -26.41
N GLU A 174 -17.40 24.63 -25.11
CA GLU A 174 -17.97 25.53 -24.10
C GLU A 174 -17.12 25.64 -22.84
N GLN A 175 -17.27 26.82 -22.22
CA GLN A 175 -16.34 27.50 -21.33
C GLN A 175 -16.04 26.78 -20.02
N SER A 176 -14.80 27.02 -19.58
CA SER A 176 -14.21 26.81 -18.27
C SER A 176 -15.15 27.11 -17.09
N GLU A 177 -15.57 26.05 -16.41
CA GLU A 177 -15.72 26.03 -14.95
C GLU A 177 -14.56 25.20 -14.40
N GLU A 178 -13.86 25.71 -13.38
CA GLU A 178 -12.77 24.98 -12.72
C GLU A 178 -13.29 23.64 -12.18
N PRO A 179 -12.65 22.51 -12.51
CA PRO A 179 -13.04 21.23 -11.94
C PRO A 179 -12.78 21.24 -10.42
N PRO A 180 -13.66 20.60 -9.61
CA PRO A 180 -13.38 20.41 -8.19
C PRO A 180 -12.06 19.65 -8.01
N PRO A 181 -11.32 19.89 -6.91
CA PRO A 181 -10.04 19.22 -6.68
C PRO A 181 -10.22 17.69 -6.68
N PRO A 182 -9.25 16.93 -7.21
CA PRO A 182 -9.33 15.48 -7.30
C PRO A 182 -9.51 14.88 -5.90
N VAL A 183 -10.60 14.15 -5.70
CA VAL A 183 -10.87 13.41 -4.46
C VAL A 183 -9.99 12.17 -4.49
N VAL A 184 -8.82 12.23 -3.86
CA VAL A 184 -8.01 11.03 -3.63
C VAL A 184 -8.82 10.05 -2.82
N GLU A 185 -8.99 8.83 -3.33
CA GLU A 185 -9.81 7.81 -2.69
C GLU A 185 -9.20 7.46 -1.32
N ASP A 186 -9.85 8.00 -0.30
CA ASP A 186 -9.33 8.14 1.03
C ASP A 186 -9.48 6.83 1.82
N CYS A 187 -8.39 6.07 1.95
CA CYS A 187 -8.34 4.94 2.87
C CYS A 187 -8.39 5.38 4.36
N ARG A 188 -8.42 6.68 4.69
CA ARG A 188 -8.35 7.17 6.08
C ARG A 188 -9.59 6.84 6.93
N ARG A 189 -10.71 6.35 6.38
CA ARG A 189 -11.97 6.24 7.14
C ARG A 189 -12.70 4.90 7.23
N SER A 190 -12.31 3.85 6.50
CA SER A 190 -13.16 2.63 6.45
C SER A 190 -12.83 1.49 7.43
N GLY A 191 -12.19 1.77 8.56
CA GLY A 191 -12.07 0.76 9.63
C GLY A 191 -11.55 1.38 10.90
N GLY A 192 -12.15 1.06 12.05
CA GLY A 192 -11.82 1.64 13.36
C GLY A 192 -10.43 1.27 13.92
N GLY A 193 -9.41 1.11 13.08
CA GLY A 193 -8.01 0.96 13.49
C GLY A 193 -7.31 2.32 13.59
N GLU A 194 -6.30 2.41 14.44
CA GLU A 194 -5.51 3.63 14.67
C GLU A 194 -4.65 4.03 13.44
N TYR A 195 -4.33 3.04 12.59
CA TYR A 195 -3.49 3.20 11.41
C TYR A 195 -4.27 2.97 10.12
N SER A 196 -3.93 3.75 9.09
CA SER A 196 -4.43 3.58 7.72
C SER A 196 -3.27 3.61 6.71
N LEU A 197 -3.48 3.01 5.53
CA LEU A 197 -2.51 3.04 4.42
C LEU A 197 -3.23 3.67 3.22
N GLY A 198 -2.62 4.65 2.57
CA GLY A 198 -3.25 5.29 1.41
C GLY A 198 -2.31 6.18 0.62
N LEU A 199 -2.75 6.60 -0.56
CA LEU A 199 -2.09 7.64 -1.33
C LEU A 199 -2.21 8.97 -0.61
N ASP A 200 -1.23 9.84 -0.85
CA ASP A 200 -1.27 11.21 -0.37
C ASP A 200 -2.44 11.98 -1.00
N PRO A 201 -3.38 12.51 -0.20
CA PRO A 201 -4.49 13.30 -0.73
C PRO A 201 -4.06 14.59 -1.42
N GLU A 202 -2.87 15.11 -1.13
CA GLU A 202 -2.35 16.32 -1.78
C GLU A 202 -1.74 16.04 -3.16
N GLY A 203 -1.71 14.78 -3.58
CA GLY A 203 -1.28 14.40 -4.93
C GLY A 203 0.24 14.42 -5.13
N SER A 204 1.04 14.27 -4.07
CA SER A 204 2.50 14.19 -4.20
C SER A 204 3.02 12.92 -4.91
N GLY A 205 2.13 11.97 -5.24
CA GLY A 205 2.49 10.69 -5.85
C GLY A 205 3.21 9.77 -4.86
N GLN A 206 2.86 9.85 -3.58
CA GLN A 206 3.45 9.08 -2.49
C GLN A 206 2.38 8.25 -1.77
N VAL A 207 2.79 7.15 -1.16
CA VAL A 207 1.97 6.30 -0.29
C VAL A 207 2.45 6.47 1.14
N PHE A 208 1.50 6.57 2.06
CA PHE A 208 1.76 6.75 3.48
C PHE A 208 1.03 5.69 4.30
N ILE A 209 1.69 5.27 5.38
CA ILE A 209 0.99 4.74 6.54
C ILE A 209 0.74 5.93 7.46
N TRP A 210 -0.51 6.16 7.84
CA TRP A 210 -0.92 7.22 8.75
C TRP A 210 -1.23 6.63 10.12
N ARG A 211 -0.98 7.41 11.17
CA ARG A 211 -1.52 7.23 12.52
C ARG A 211 -2.45 8.41 12.79
N GLY A 212 -3.76 8.20 12.67
CA GLY A 212 -4.71 9.31 12.55
C GLY A 212 -4.37 10.22 11.36
N GLU A 213 -4.05 11.48 11.61
CA GLU A 213 -3.64 12.46 10.58
C GLU A 213 -2.12 12.61 10.44
N THR A 214 -1.35 11.95 11.31
CA THR A 214 0.12 12.06 11.31
C THR A 214 0.76 10.97 10.45
N PRO A 215 1.72 11.29 9.58
CA PRO A 215 2.48 10.27 8.86
C PRO A 215 3.26 9.38 9.83
N HIS A 216 3.18 8.07 9.63
CA HIS A 216 3.92 7.05 10.38
C HIS A 216 5.05 6.44 9.54
N TRP A 217 4.86 6.33 8.23
CA TRP A 217 5.82 5.85 7.24
C TRP A 217 5.48 6.44 5.87
N ARG A 218 6.48 6.60 5.00
CA ARG A 218 6.32 7.14 3.64
C ARG A 218 7.08 6.29 2.62
N SER A 219 6.47 6.07 1.46
CA SER A 219 7.07 5.30 0.37
C SER A 219 8.15 6.04 -0.42
N GLY A 220 8.23 7.36 -0.30
CA GLY A 220 8.91 8.22 -1.26
C GLY A 220 8.11 8.45 -2.54
N GLN A 221 8.57 9.38 -3.37
CA GLN A 221 7.96 9.79 -4.63
C GLN A 221 7.89 8.64 -5.64
N TRP A 222 6.78 8.56 -6.38
CA TRP A 222 6.63 7.67 -7.52
C TRP A 222 7.43 8.18 -8.72
N ASN A 223 8.35 7.36 -9.25
CA ASN A 223 9.18 7.74 -10.39
C ASN A 223 8.70 7.20 -11.75
N GLY A 224 7.45 6.72 -11.82
CA GLY A 224 6.91 6.05 -13.01
C GLY A 224 7.09 4.54 -13.02
N ARG A 225 7.95 3.98 -12.14
CA ARG A 225 8.21 2.54 -12.06
C ARG A 225 8.19 1.98 -10.64
N ILE A 226 8.73 2.72 -9.68
CA ILE A 226 8.82 2.33 -8.27
C ILE A 226 8.62 3.55 -7.38
N PHE A 227 8.24 3.31 -6.13
CA PHE A 227 8.38 4.30 -5.07
C PHE A 227 9.83 4.32 -4.60
N ILE A 228 10.48 5.48 -4.68
CA ILE A 228 11.94 5.59 -4.49
C ILE A 228 12.42 5.30 -3.06
N GLY A 229 11.53 5.38 -2.08
CA GLY A 229 11.78 5.06 -0.67
C GLY A 229 11.45 3.62 -0.30
N VAL A 230 11.07 2.76 -1.26
CA VAL A 230 10.78 1.34 -1.02
C VAL A 230 11.91 0.47 -1.58
N ASN A 231 12.94 0.24 -0.77
CA ASN A 231 14.11 -0.54 -1.17
C ASN A 231 13.92 -2.06 -0.93
N VAL A 232 12.84 -2.62 -1.47
CA VAL A 232 12.52 -4.05 -1.36
C VAL A 232 12.58 -4.68 -2.73
N ARG A 233 13.57 -5.56 -2.96
CA ARG A 233 13.86 -6.15 -4.29
C ARG A 233 12.62 -6.69 -5.03
N PRO A 234 11.75 -7.51 -4.41
CA PRO A 234 10.53 -7.98 -5.06
C PRO A 234 9.65 -6.85 -5.62
N LEU A 235 9.42 -5.78 -4.83
CA LEU A 235 8.59 -4.62 -5.21
C LEU A 235 9.25 -3.73 -6.28
N SER A 236 10.57 -3.74 -6.36
CA SER A 236 11.31 -2.93 -7.33
C SER A 236 11.40 -3.54 -8.74
N LEU A 237 11.25 -4.87 -8.85
CA LEU A 237 11.31 -5.61 -10.10
C LEU A 237 9.93 -5.84 -10.70
N TYR A 238 8.93 -6.00 -9.84
CA TYR A 238 7.52 -6.17 -10.15
C TYR A 238 6.75 -5.49 -9.03
N GLY A 239 5.62 -4.85 -9.30
CA GLY A 239 5.01 -4.19 -8.18
C GLY A 239 3.86 -3.28 -8.49
N PHE A 240 3.83 -2.23 -7.68
CA PHE A 240 2.75 -1.29 -7.71
C PHE A 240 2.75 -0.53 -9.02
N ASN A 241 1.57 -0.19 -9.54
CA ASN A 241 1.43 0.80 -10.59
C ASN A 241 0.48 1.87 -10.09
N LEU A 242 0.85 3.12 -10.31
CA LEU A 242 0.00 4.27 -10.04
C LEU A 242 -0.63 4.71 -11.35
N ILE A 243 -1.92 4.41 -11.52
CA ILE A 243 -2.65 4.68 -12.76
C ILE A 243 -3.73 5.75 -12.52
N PRO A 244 -3.93 6.69 -13.46
CA PRO A 244 -5.07 7.59 -13.40
C PRO A 244 -6.36 6.79 -13.65
N ASN A 245 -7.40 7.13 -12.90
CA ASN A 245 -8.76 6.66 -13.11
C ASN A 245 -9.54 7.70 -13.94
N ASP A 246 -10.68 7.29 -14.48
CA ASP A 246 -11.56 8.11 -15.34
C ASP A 246 -12.11 9.35 -14.61
N GLU A 247 -12.10 9.35 -13.28
CA GLU A 247 -12.51 10.48 -12.43
C GLU A 247 -11.36 11.45 -12.11
N GLY A 248 -10.19 11.28 -12.71
CA GLY A 248 -9.00 12.11 -12.46
C GLY A 248 -8.28 11.79 -11.15
N THR A 249 -8.68 10.72 -10.47
CA THR A 249 -8.03 10.20 -9.25
C THR A 249 -6.91 9.22 -9.61
N MET A 250 -6.00 8.94 -8.67
CA MET A 250 -4.93 7.96 -8.89
C MET A 250 -5.24 6.68 -8.12
N VAL A 251 -5.15 5.53 -8.79
CA VAL A 251 -5.37 4.21 -8.21
C VAL A 251 -4.04 3.48 -8.10
N LEU A 252 -3.76 2.97 -6.91
CA LEU A 252 -2.64 2.10 -6.65
C LEU A 252 -3.02 0.65 -6.95
N THR A 253 -2.44 0.08 -8.00
CA THR A 253 -2.58 -1.34 -8.34
C THR A 253 -1.29 -2.08 -8.03
N PHE A 254 -1.31 -3.41 -8.00
CA PHE A 254 -0.16 -4.28 -7.80
C PHE A 254 -0.20 -5.43 -8.81
N THR A 255 0.87 -5.59 -9.58
CA THR A 255 0.99 -6.71 -10.52
C THR A 255 1.83 -7.81 -9.90
N GLU A 256 1.24 -9.01 -9.79
CA GLU A 256 1.96 -10.20 -9.33
C GLU A 256 3.03 -10.60 -10.36
N TYR A 257 4.19 -11.02 -9.87
CA TYR A 257 5.31 -11.38 -10.75
C TYR A 257 5.36 -12.85 -11.14
N ASN A 258 4.60 -13.68 -10.44
CA ASN A 258 4.48 -15.11 -10.65
C ASN A 258 3.03 -15.52 -10.33
N SER A 259 2.74 -16.81 -10.38
CA SER A 259 1.42 -17.36 -10.03
C SER A 259 1.15 -17.45 -8.52
N SER A 260 1.97 -16.82 -7.67
CA SER A 260 1.77 -16.82 -6.22
C SER A 260 0.97 -15.60 -5.80
N LEU A 261 -0.08 -15.82 -5.00
CA LEU A 261 -0.88 -14.74 -4.45
C LEU A 261 -0.07 -13.92 -3.45
N PHE A 262 -0.20 -12.61 -3.51
CA PHE A 262 0.36 -11.69 -2.51
C PHE A 262 -0.71 -11.16 -1.58
N ARG A 263 -0.35 -11.01 -0.30
CA ARG A 263 -1.21 -10.48 0.73
C ARG A 263 -0.45 -9.43 1.53
N PHE A 264 -1.04 -8.25 1.62
CA PHE A 264 -0.51 -7.14 2.40
C PHE A 264 -1.53 -6.78 3.47
N VAL A 265 -1.06 -6.71 4.71
CA VAL A 265 -1.92 -6.52 5.89
C VAL A 265 -1.29 -5.45 6.75
N LEU A 266 -1.95 -4.30 6.88
CA LEU A 266 -1.60 -3.31 7.87
C LEU A 266 -2.01 -3.85 9.26
N LYS A 267 -1.02 -4.01 10.12
CA LYS A 267 -1.21 -4.52 11.48
C LYS A 267 -1.54 -3.38 12.45
N PRO A 268 -2.18 -3.68 13.60
CA PRO A 268 -2.51 -2.66 14.61
C PRO A 268 -1.30 -1.88 15.13
N GLU A 269 -0.10 -2.44 15.03
CA GLU A 269 1.14 -1.78 15.46
C GLU A 269 1.70 -0.79 14.42
N GLY A 270 0.98 -0.53 13.32
CA GLY A 270 1.38 0.41 12.28
C GLY A 270 2.35 -0.16 11.25
N ARG A 271 2.56 -1.48 11.22
CA ARG A 271 3.43 -2.15 10.25
C ARG A 271 2.63 -2.85 9.16
N LEU A 272 2.99 -2.60 7.90
CA LEU A 272 2.49 -3.31 6.75
C LEU A 272 3.26 -4.61 6.58
N ASN A 273 2.61 -5.75 6.82
CA ASN A 273 3.19 -7.07 6.58
C ASN A 273 2.81 -7.56 5.20
N VAL A 274 3.81 -7.97 4.42
CA VAL A 274 3.62 -8.57 3.10
C VAL A 274 4.00 -10.04 3.16
N SER A 275 3.14 -10.88 2.61
CA SER A 275 3.30 -12.32 2.55
C SER A 275 2.91 -12.84 1.18
N HIS A 276 3.46 -13.98 0.78
CA HIS A 276 3.10 -14.67 -0.44
C HIS A 276 2.62 -16.09 -0.13
N LEU A 277 1.68 -16.58 -0.92
CA LEU A 277 1.16 -17.94 -0.77
C LEU A 277 2.07 -18.93 -1.47
N VAL A 278 2.54 -19.94 -0.75
CA VAL A 278 3.34 -21.02 -1.34
C VAL A 278 2.41 -22.07 -1.94
N ASN A 279 2.42 -22.20 -3.28
CA ASN A 279 1.47 -23.07 -4.00
C ASN A 279 1.42 -24.52 -3.51
N GLY A 280 2.58 -25.11 -3.16
CA GLY A 280 2.66 -26.51 -2.72
C GLY A 280 2.13 -26.75 -1.30
N THR A 281 2.35 -25.82 -0.38
CA THR A 281 2.00 -26.01 1.03
C THR A 281 0.70 -25.29 1.41
N LYS A 282 0.24 -24.34 0.59
CA LYS A 282 -0.90 -23.46 0.85
C LYS A 282 -0.76 -22.65 2.15
N TYR A 283 0.47 -22.37 2.57
CA TYR A 283 0.76 -21.48 3.70
C TYR A 283 1.25 -20.12 3.23
N TRP A 284 0.84 -19.08 3.96
CA TRP A 284 1.35 -17.73 3.83
C TRP A 284 2.75 -17.64 4.43
N THR A 285 3.74 -17.34 3.60
CA THR A 285 5.11 -17.12 4.04
C THR A 285 5.40 -15.61 4.09
N PRO A 286 5.93 -15.08 5.21
CA PRO A 286 6.34 -13.68 5.30
C PRO A 286 7.36 -13.35 4.22
N ALA A 287 7.13 -12.28 3.47
CA ALA A 287 8.07 -11.76 2.48
C ALA A 287 8.90 -10.62 3.08
N PHE A 288 8.24 -9.58 3.60
CA PHE A 288 8.86 -8.42 4.24
C PHE A 288 7.81 -7.62 5.04
N SER A 289 8.27 -6.63 5.81
CA SER A 289 7.42 -5.70 6.54
C SER A 289 7.93 -4.27 6.42
N LEU A 290 7.02 -3.29 6.35
CA LEU A 290 7.32 -1.85 6.30
C LEU A 290 6.65 -1.13 7.49
N PRO A 291 7.31 -0.18 8.17
CA PRO A 291 8.75 0.09 8.15
C PRO A 291 9.56 -1.20 8.38
N SER A 292 10.75 -1.33 7.78
CA SER A 292 11.64 -2.50 8.00
C SER A 292 12.72 -2.23 9.06
N SER A 293 13.00 -0.96 9.33
CA SER A 293 14.01 -0.49 10.28
C SER A 293 13.56 0.73 11.07
N GLU A 294 14.28 1.09 12.13
CA GLU A 294 14.00 2.28 12.94
C GLU A 294 14.10 3.60 12.16
N CYS A 295 14.88 3.63 11.08
CA CYS A 295 15.06 4.81 10.24
C CYS A 295 13.96 5.01 9.20
N GLU A 296 13.14 3.99 8.95
CA GLU A 296 12.00 4.11 8.03
C GLU A 296 10.75 4.71 8.70
N PHE A 297 10.72 4.82 10.03
CA PHE A 297 9.66 5.59 10.68
C PHE A 297 9.77 7.06 10.30
N TYR A 298 8.62 7.64 9.98
CA TYR A 298 8.56 8.98 9.41
C TYR A 298 9.27 10.01 10.29
N ASN A 299 10.19 10.75 9.68
CA ASN A 299 10.93 11.88 10.25
C ASN A 299 11.61 11.59 11.60
N LYS A 300 12.15 10.38 11.78
CA LYS A 300 12.83 9.92 13.02
C LYS A 300 13.88 10.91 13.59
N CYS A 301 14.61 11.60 12.71
CA CYS A 301 15.73 12.47 13.08
C CYS A 301 15.42 13.98 13.09
N GLY A 302 14.17 14.36 12.83
CA GLY A 302 13.80 15.75 12.64
C GLY A 302 14.40 16.37 11.37
N ASN A 303 14.14 17.67 11.20
CA ASN A 303 14.45 18.37 9.95
C ASN A 303 15.96 18.59 9.76
N ASN A 304 16.42 18.57 8.51
CA ASN A 304 17.80 18.75 8.06
C ASN A 304 18.80 17.76 8.69
N ALA A 305 18.30 16.60 9.12
CA ALA A 305 19.10 15.49 9.61
C ALA A 305 18.78 14.23 8.81
N GLN A 306 19.75 13.33 8.73
CA GLN A 306 19.59 12.01 8.13
C GLN A 306 19.61 10.94 9.22
N CYS A 307 18.79 9.91 9.03
CA CYS A 307 18.84 8.69 9.84
C CYS A 307 19.79 7.66 9.21
N VAL A 308 20.69 7.13 10.03
CA VAL A 308 21.59 6.03 9.69
C VAL A 308 21.34 4.87 10.66
N LEU A 309 21.45 3.64 10.18
CA LEU A 309 21.35 2.48 11.07
C LEU A 309 22.59 2.44 11.97
N SER A 310 22.37 2.37 13.29
CA SER A 310 23.47 2.26 14.25
C SER A 310 24.24 0.96 14.02
N THR A 311 25.56 1.06 14.17
CA THR A 311 26.48 -0.09 14.13
C THR A 311 26.51 -0.85 15.45
N ASP A 312 25.84 -0.34 16.47
CA ASP A 312 25.71 -1.01 17.76
C ASP A 312 24.90 -2.31 17.64
N ALA A 313 25.16 -3.26 18.52
CA ALA A 313 24.49 -4.57 18.55
C ALA A 313 22.95 -4.48 18.71
N SER A 314 22.41 -3.33 19.08
CA SER A 314 20.97 -3.06 19.19
C SER A 314 20.28 -2.76 17.86
N GLY A 315 21.02 -2.45 16.78
CA GLY A 315 20.45 -2.16 15.46
C GLY A 315 19.49 -0.95 15.42
N GLY A 316 19.65 0.00 16.35
CA GLY A 316 18.80 1.19 16.47
C GLY A 316 19.02 2.24 15.38
N ALA A 317 18.29 3.36 15.46
CA ALA A 317 18.53 4.54 14.65
C ALA A 317 19.58 5.45 15.29
N ALA A 318 20.49 5.99 14.49
CA ALA A 318 21.34 7.11 14.84
C ALA A 318 21.07 8.28 13.88
N CYS A 319 21.13 9.50 14.39
CA CYS A 319 20.81 10.70 13.62
C CYS A 319 22.05 11.57 13.44
N GLU A 320 22.25 12.04 12.21
CA GLU A 320 23.35 12.91 11.84
C GLU A 320 22.81 14.15 11.16
N CYS A 321 23.26 15.34 11.57
CA CYS A 321 22.95 16.55 10.83
C CYS A 321 23.56 16.49 9.43
N LEU A 322 22.83 17.00 8.44
CA LEU A 322 23.39 17.17 7.10
C LEU A 322 24.62 18.08 7.15
N ARG A 323 25.52 17.91 6.18
CA ARG A 323 26.72 18.76 6.06
C ARG A 323 26.31 20.24 6.00
N GLY A 324 27.01 21.09 6.76
CA GLY A 324 26.69 22.52 6.89
C GLY A 324 25.60 22.81 7.93
N PHE A 325 25.11 21.80 8.64
CA PHE A 325 24.13 21.94 9.72
C PHE A 325 24.71 21.51 11.07
N ARG A 326 24.08 21.99 12.15
CA ARG A 326 24.36 21.63 13.54
C ARG A 326 23.06 21.39 14.29
N PRO A 327 23.06 20.61 15.37
CA PRO A 327 21.87 20.41 16.19
C PRO A 327 21.26 21.74 16.63
N LEU A 328 19.93 21.83 16.60
CA LEU A 328 19.23 22.99 17.15
C LEU A 328 19.49 23.11 18.66
N ALA A 329 19.45 21.97 19.37
CA ALA A 329 19.73 21.86 20.79
C ALA A 329 20.76 20.73 21.05
N GLU A 330 22.02 21.09 21.25
CA GLU A 330 23.13 20.14 21.46
C GLU A 330 22.91 19.18 22.65
N ALA A 331 22.34 19.69 23.74
CA ALA A 331 22.08 18.88 24.94
C ALA A 331 21.01 17.80 24.71
N GLU A 332 19.93 18.13 24.00
CA GLU A 332 18.87 17.17 23.64
C GLU A 332 19.40 16.15 22.64
N TRP A 333 20.16 16.61 21.64
CA TRP A 333 20.78 15.77 20.63
C TRP A 333 21.73 14.73 21.25
N ALA A 334 22.59 15.16 22.17
CA ALA A 334 23.50 14.28 22.91
C ALA A 334 22.76 13.31 23.84
N ALA A 335 21.56 13.65 24.28
CA ALA A 335 20.69 12.78 25.07
C ALA A 335 19.85 11.78 24.22
N GLY A 336 19.99 11.81 22.89
CA GLY A 336 19.23 10.95 21.98
C GLY A 336 17.84 11.47 21.61
N ASN A 337 17.53 12.73 21.92
CA ASN A 337 16.31 13.39 21.45
C ASN A 337 16.62 14.25 20.22
N TRP A 338 16.25 13.74 19.05
CA TRP A 338 16.55 14.37 17.76
C TRP A 338 15.37 15.15 17.17
N THR A 339 14.24 15.26 17.87
CA THR A 339 13.01 15.87 17.32
C THR A 339 13.19 17.34 16.94
N GLY A 340 14.12 18.06 17.59
CA GLY A 340 14.46 19.45 17.26
C GLY A 340 15.19 19.62 15.92
N GLY A 341 15.71 18.54 15.34
CA GLY A 341 16.44 18.56 14.08
C GLY A 341 17.70 19.43 14.10
N CYS A 342 18.09 19.89 12.92
CA CYS A 342 19.31 20.65 12.70
C CYS A 342 19.03 21.99 12.00
N VAL A 343 19.88 22.97 12.29
CA VAL A 343 19.88 24.30 11.68
C VAL A 343 21.20 24.57 10.97
N ARG A 344 21.16 25.45 9.96
CA ARG A 344 22.36 25.84 9.21
C ARG A 344 23.42 26.43 10.14
N ARG A 345 24.67 26.06 9.92
CA ARG A 345 25.83 26.69 10.58
C ARG A 345 26.07 28.07 9.99
N THR A 346 26.11 28.15 8.67
CA THR A 346 26.33 29.38 7.91
C THR A 346 25.07 29.77 7.14
N PRO A 347 24.60 31.03 7.24
CA PRO A 347 23.48 31.50 6.43
C PRO A 347 23.85 31.51 4.94
N LEU A 348 22.85 31.28 4.09
CA LEU A 348 23.00 31.42 2.64
C LEU A 348 23.18 32.89 2.24
N ARG A 349 23.74 33.14 1.07
CA ARG A 349 24.00 34.49 0.56
C ARG A 349 22.73 35.36 0.50
N CYS A 350 21.57 34.78 0.16
CA CYS A 350 20.30 35.51 0.16
C CYS A 350 19.81 35.95 1.56
N GLY A 351 20.31 35.32 2.63
CA GLY A 351 19.95 35.67 4.01
C GLY A 351 20.86 36.72 4.63
N LEU A 352 21.84 37.23 3.88
CA LEU A 352 22.79 38.24 4.33
C LEU A 352 22.32 39.65 3.99
N ASN A 353 22.85 40.64 4.69
CA ASN A 353 22.64 42.05 4.33
C ASN A 353 23.43 42.40 3.06
N ALA A 354 23.03 43.46 2.35
CA ALA A 354 23.62 43.84 1.06
C ALA A 354 25.17 43.97 1.10
N THR A 355 25.72 44.53 2.17
CA THR A 355 27.17 44.69 2.35
C THR A 355 27.91 43.36 2.55
N GLU A 356 27.28 42.42 3.26
CA GLU A 356 27.83 41.07 3.49
C GLU A 356 27.69 40.20 2.24
N GLN A 357 26.64 40.45 1.45
CA GLN A 357 26.36 39.73 0.21
C GLN A 357 27.39 39.98 -0.89
N GLU A 358 27.98 41.18 -0.93
CA GLU A 358 29.07 41.55 -1.84
C GLU A 358 30.38 40.82 -1.51
N ALA A 359 30.65 40.58 -0.23
CA ALA A 359 31.83 39.87 0.24
C ALA A 359 31.67 38.34 0.27
N ALA A 360 30.42 37.85 0.30
CA ALA A 360 30.12 36.43 0.36
C ALA A 360 30.37 35.74 -0.99
N ALA A 361 31.02 34.57 -0.93
CA ALA A 361 31.11 33.67 -2.07
C ALA A 361 29.72 33.18 -2.48
N GLU A 362 29.54 32.87 -3.76
CA GLU A 362 28.28 32.33 -4.27
C GLU A 362 27.90 31.03 -3.56
N ASP A 363 26.61 30.88 -3.26
CA ASP A 363 26.07 29.63 -2.77
C ASP A 363 26.27 28.55 -3.84
N GLY A 364 26.37 27.30 -3.40
CA GLY A 364 26.51 26.17 -4.32
C GLY A 364 25.96 24.90 -3.70
N PHE A 365 26.27 23.76 -4.31
CA PHE A 365 25.69 22.48 -3.91
C PHE A 365 26.73 21.46 -3.50
N THR A 366 26.34 20.61 -2.56
CA THR A 366 27.06 19.38 -2.23
C THR A 366 26.17 18.18 -2.48
N ALA A 367 26.73 17.13 -3.08
CA ALA A 367 26.01 15.89 -3.35
C ALA A 367 25.93 15.04 -2.08
N VAL A 368 24.71 14.63 -1.72
CA VAL A 368 24.42 13.67 -0.65
C VAL A 368 23.84 12.43 -1.32
N ASN A 369 24.56 11.31 -1.19
CA ASN A 369 24.25 10.07 -1.91
C ASN A 369 23.61 9.03 -0.98
N GLY A 370 22.91 8.07 -1.58
CA GLY A 370 22.47 6.86 -0.87
C GLY A 370 21.39 7.16 0.16
N LEU A 371 20.42 8.01 -0.17
CA LEU A 371 19.33 8.39 0.74
C LEU A 371 17.97 8.22 0.07
N ASN A 372 16.94 8.13 0.91
CA ASN A 372 15.57 8.43 0.51
C ASN A 372 15.43 9.94 0.30
N LEU A 373 14.89 10.39 -0.83
CA LEU A 373 14.72 11.82 -1.05
C LEU A 373 13.75 12.41 -0.01
N PRO A 374 13.98 13.64 0.46
CA PRO A 374 13.15 14.25 1.50
C PRO A 374 11.69 14.39 1.07
N ASP A 375 10.80 14.51 2.04
CA ASP A 375 9.39 14.83 1.79
C ASP A 375 9.20 16.30 1.35
N PHE A 376 7.99 16.68 0.92
CA PHE A 376 7.63 18.04 0.52
C PHE A 376 8.40 18.61 -0.68
N SER A 377 8.76 17.75 -1.62
CA SER A 377 9.36 18.17 -2.89
C SER A 377 8.33 18.80 -3.82
N THR A 378 8.67 19.91 -4.46
CA THR A 378 7.90 20.49 -5.57
C THR A 378 8.47 20.05 -6.92
N TRP A 379 7.60 19.72 -7.86
CA TRP A 379 7.98 19.30 -9.21
C TRP A 379 8.13 20.50 -10.13
N GLU A 380 9.34 20.70 -10.64
CA GLU A 380 9.63 21.79 -11.55
C GLU A 380 9.47 21.33 -13.01
N ARG A 381 8.27 21.55 -13.55
CA ARG A 381 7.89 21.10 -14.90
C ARG A 381 8.67 21.80 -16.02
N SER A 382 9.26 22.96 -15.74
CA SER A 382 10.02 23.72 -16.74
C SER A 382 11.41 23.14 -17.04
N SER A 383 11.88 22.16 -16.25
CA SER A 383 13.25 21.64 -16.32
C SER A 383 13.28 20.18 -16.78
N THR A 384 13.70 19.95 -18.03
CA THR A 384 13.94 18.59 -18.56
C THR A 384 15.38 18.11 -18.35
N GLU A 385 16.29 18.98 -17.94
CA GLU A 385 17.71 18.69 -17.76
C GLU A 385 18.17 18.85 -16.31
N ALA A 386 19.25 18.15 -15.93
CA ALA A 386 19.77 18.20 -14.58
C ALA A 386 20.46 19.55 -14.25
N SER A 387 21.10 20.18 -15.24
CA SER A 387 21.78 21.48 -15.11
C SER A 387 20.78 22.60 -14.81
N SER A 388 19.65 22.65 -15.53
CA SER A 388 18.62 23.67 -15.31
C SER A 388 18.00 23.60 -13.91
N CYS A 389 17.94 22.41 -13.30
CA CYS A 389 17.45 22.25 -11.94
C CYS A 389 18.31 22.99 -10.89
N ALA A 390 19.63 22.98 -11.10
CA ALA A 390 20.57 23.71 -10.24
C ALA A 390 20.38 25.22 -10.37
N ASP A 391 20.25 25.73 -11.60
CA ASP A 391 20.08 27.16 -11.87
C ASP A 391 18.76 27.71 -11.30
N ILE A 392 17.67 26.93 -11.43
CA ILE A 392 16.37 27.26 -10.83
C ILE A 392 16.47 27.34 -9.31
N CYS A 393 17.14 26.37 -8.68
CA CYS A 393 17.33 26.39 -7.24
C CYS A 393 18.31 27.50 -6.77
N LEU A 394 19.32 27.86 -7.56
CA LEU A 394 20.25 28.95 -7.21
C LEU A 394 19.53 30.31 -7.27
N SER A 395 18.74 30.55 -8.31
CA SER A 395 17.98 31.78 -8.50
C SER A 395 16.83 31.95 -7.49
N ASN A 396 16.33 30.85 -6.91
CA ASN A 396 15.35 30.91 -5.83
C ASN A 396 16.02 30.93 -4.45
N CYS A 397 15.92 32.06 -3.75
CA CYS A 397 16.49 32.23 -2.40
C CYS A 397 15.87 31.31 -1.34
N SER A 398 14.63 30.85 -1.54
CA SER A 398 13.97 29.91 -0.62
C SER A 398 14.39 28.46 -0.86
N CYS A 399 15.01 28.15 -2.01
CA CYS A 399 15.42 26.78 -2.31
C CYS A 399 16.51 26.30 -1.34
N THR A 400 16.31 25.12 -0.76
CA THR A 400 17.24 24.48 0.18
C THR A 400 18.01 23.33 -0.44
N ALA A 401 17.41 22.61 -1.39
CA ALA A 401 18.04 21.51 -2.11
C ALA A 401 17.28 21.20 -3.41
N TYR A 402 17.92 20.44 -4.30
CA TYR A 402 17.26 19.86 -5.46
C TYR A 402 17.73 18.42 -5.70
N ALA A 403 16.98 17.69 -6.51
CA ALA A 403 17.35 16.38 -7.01
C ALA A 403 16.84 16.25 -8.45
N PHE A 404 17.59 15.54 -9.29
CA PHE A 404 17.13 15.17 -10.62
C PHE A 404 16.99 13.65 -10.67
N VAL A 405 15.78 13.17 -10.93
CA VAL A 405 15.48 11.74 -10.99
C VAL A 405 15.00 11.42 -12.40
N ASN A 406 15.66 10.48 -13.09
CA ASN A 406 15.24 10.07 -14.43
C ASN A 406 13.77 9.63 -14.43
N GLN A 407 13.00 10.04 -15.44
CA GLN A 407 11.53 9.88 -15.59
C GLN A 407 10.66 10.75 -14.66
N LEU A 408 11.23 11.25 -13.57
CA LEU A 408 10.55 12.12 -12.62
C LEU A 408 10.85 13.61 -12.93
N GLY A 409 12.09 13.93 -13.29
CA GLY A 409 12.54 15.28 -13.60
C GLY A 409 13.14 15.99 -12.39
N CYS A 410 12.99 17.31 -12.36
CA CYS A 410 13.55 18.19 -11.34
C CYS A 410 12.64 18.29 -10.12
N LEU A 411 13.16 17.85 -8.97
CA LEU A 411 12.57 18.04 -7.66
C LEU A 411 13.31 19.14 -6.91
N VAL A 412 12.55 20.08 -6.35
CA VAL A 412 13.10 21.21 -5.60
C VAL A 412 12.46 21.25 -4.23
N TRP A 413 13.24 21.59 -3.20
CA TRP A 413 12.76 21.81 -1.85
C TRP A 413 12.93 23.27 -1.46
N SER A 414 11.89 23.86 -0.88
CA SER A 414 11.91 25.23 -0.35
C SER A 414 11.65 25.30 1.16
N THR A 415 11.53 24.14 1.80
CA THR A 415 11.28 23.97 3.22
C THR A 415 12.46 23.24 3.88
N PRO A 416 12.54 23.22 5.22
CA PRO A 416 13.46 22.34 5.92
C PRO A 416 13.26 20.88 5.47
N LEU A 417 14.36 20.18 5.21
CA LEU A 417 14.31 18.85 4.61
C LEU A 417 13.88 17.82 5.66
N ALA A 418 12.78 17.12 5.44
CA ALA A 418 12.22 16.17 6.40
C ALA A 418 12.34 14.72 5.90
N ASP A 419 12.31 13.77 6.84
CA ASP A 419 12.20 12.34 6.55
C ASP A 419 13.32 11.78 5.64
N ILE A 420 14.56 12.10 5.99
CA ILE A 420 15.75 11.60 5.29
C ILE A 420 16.31 10.40 6.05
N HIS A 421 16.50 9.29 5.35
CA HIS A 421 17.28 8.18 5.88
C HIS A 421 18.15 7.54 4.80
N GLN A 422 19.24 6.92 5.23
CA GLN A 422 20.24 6.35 4.35
C GLN A 422 19.82 4.96 3.86
N PHE A 423 19.92 4.75 2.55
CA PHE A 423 19.83 3.44 1.91
C PHE A 423 21.21 2.99 1.43
N THR A 424 21.55 1.73 1.68
CA THR A 424 22.81 1.14 1.22
C THR A 424 22.88 0.92 -0.30
N SER A 425 21.78 1.09 -1.03
CA SER A 425 21.70 0.74 -2.46
C SER A 425 20.93 1.72 -3.35
N THR A 426 20.56 2.92 -2.90
CA THR A 426 19.91 3.89 -3.80
C THR A 426 20.91 4.62 -4.69
N GLN A 427 20.46 4.94 -5.90
CA GLN A 427 21.22 5.69 -6.90
C GLN A 427 20.84 7.19 -6.93
N TYR A 428 19.90 7.60 -6.07
CA TYR A 428 19.40 8.98 -6.03
C TYR A 428 20.36 9.88 -5.26
N VAL A 429 20.53 11.09 -5.78
CA VAL A 429 21.45 12.10 -5.24
C VAL A 429 20.65 13.35 -4.93
N LEU A 430 20.75 13.82 -3.68
CA LEU A 430 20.25 15.11 -3.26
C LEU A 430 21.39 16.13 -3.32
N TYR A 431 21.17 17.23 -4.00
CA TYR A 431 22.09 18.35 -4.07
C TYR A 431 21.67 19.41 -3.06
N LEU A 432 22.36 19.44 -1.93
CA LEU A 432 22.07 20.32 -0.80
C LEU A 432 22.72 21.69 -1.01
N LYS A 433 21.94 22.77 -0.96
CA LYS A 433 22.43 24.15 -1.12
C LYS A 433 23.18 24.59 0.13
N LEU A 434 24.42 25.02 0.01
CA LEU A 434 25.29 25.49 1.09
C LEU A 434 25.93 26.83 0.74
N ALA A 435 26.35 27.57 1.78
CA ALA A 435 27.11 28.80 1.59
C ALA A 435 28.45 28.49 0.92
N GLY A 436 28.93 29.38 0.05
CA GLY A 436 30.18 29.15 -0.70
C GLY A 436 31.42 28.91 0.17
N SER A 437 31.43 29.43 1.41
CA SER A 437 32.49 29.17 2.40
C SER A 437 32.56 27.70 2.83
N GLU A 438 31.42 27.03 2.99
CA GLU A 438 31.33 25.63 3.45
C GLU A 438 31.70 24.61 2.36
N LEU A 439 31.70 25.04 1.10
CA LEU A 439 32.11 24.24 -0.05
C LEU A 439 33.65 24.22 -0.23
N ARG A 440 34.33 25.30 0.16
CA ARG A 440 35.78 25.48 -0.01
C ARG A 440 36.63 24.72 1.00
N GLU A 441 36.09 24.31 2.15
CA GLU A 441 36.84 23.51 3.14
C GLU A 441 37.40 22.18 2.60
N ARG A 442 37.00 21.75 1.40
CA ARG A 442 37.56 20.55 0.74
C ARG A 442 38.89 20.79 -0.01
N THR A 443 39.27 22.03 -0.31
CA THR A 443 40.54 22.33 -1.03
C THR A 443 41.73 22.60 -0.10
N GLY A 444 41.52 22.54 1.22
CA GLY A 444 42.55 22.74 2.26
C GLY A 444 43.33 21.49 2.67
N LEU A 445 43.47 20.48 1.81
CA LEU A 445 44.53 19.47 2.01
C LEU A 445 45.86 20.12 1.61
N GLY A 446 46.62 20.58 2.61
CA GLY A 446 48.03 20.94 2.43
C GLY A 446 48.80 19.80 1.75
N PRO A 447 49.94 20.09 1.09
CA PRO A 447 50.64 19.10 0.27
C PRO A 447 50.98 17.87 1.11
N SER A 448 50.41 16.73 0.73
CA SER A 448 50.80 15.43 1.25
C SER A 448 52.27 15.18 0.92
N LEU A 449 53.14 15.34 1.91
CA LEU A 449 54.53 14.90 1.83
C LEU A 449 54.55 13.38 1.71
N PHE A 450 54.64 12.87 0.48
CA PHE A 450 54.94 11.47 0.21
C PHE A 450 56.41 11.22 0.54
N PHE A 451 56.70 10.60 1.69
CA PHE A 451 58.00 9.98 1.93
C PHE A 451 58.06 8.67 1.13
N SER A 452 58.81 8.68 0.03
CA SER A 452 59.27 7.47 -0.63
C SER A 452 60.47 6.93 0.16
N MET A 453 60.28 5.82 0.89
CA MET A 453 61.40 5.00 1.34
C MET A 453 61.81 4.09 0.19
N PRO A 454 63.09 4.11 -0.25
CA PRO A 454 63.56 3.15 -1.22
C PRO A 454 63.65 1.78 -0.55
N LEU A 455 62.92 0.79 -1.07
CA LEU A 455 63.23 -0.61 -0.79
C LEU A 455 64.60 -0.92 -1.43
N SER A 456 65.65 -0.95 -0.63
CA SER A 456 66.87 -1.66 -0.98
C SER A 456 66.62 -3.15 -0.76
N PHE A 457 66.61 -3.91 -1.84
CA PHE A 457 66.73 -5.37 -1.80
C PHE A 457 68.09 -5.74 -1.19
N ILE A 458 68.07 -6.57 -0.14
CA ILE A 458 68.81 -7.84 0.04
C ILE A 458 68.11 -8.61 1.16
#